data_AF-L9ZSW7-F1
#
_entry.id   AF-L9ZSW7-F1
#
_cell.length_a   1.000
_cell.length_b   1.000
_cell.length_c   1.000
_cell.angle_alpha   90.00
_cell.angle_beta   90.00
_cell.angle_gamma   90.00
#
_symmetry.space_group_name_H-M   'P 1'
#
loop_
_entity.id
_entity.type
_entity.pdbx_description
1 polymer ?
#
loop_
_entity_poly.entity_id
_entity_poly.type
_entity_poly.pdbx_seq_one_letter_code
_entity_poly.pdbx_strand_id
1 'polypeptide(L)'
;MSVQRTRSEALAESEVFHILGNDRRRAIVQLLARQSGHVDVSDVATEIAATESDTTPVPNNLYKSVYVSLQQTHLPQLEEDAVIEYDSDAKTIQPGPNFETVVGYIDGHDGDRSTVLQFHLAACFLGLGLIALAGLDLPVFSSVDPVLWSVLILLAVAVSSLYRLFY
;
A
#
# COMPACT_ATOMS: atom_id res chain seq x y z
N MET A 1 -33.93 6.79 26.14
CA MET A 1 -32.84 6.30 27.01
C MET A 1 -31.60 6.26 26.14
N SER A 2 -30.70 7.22 26.36
CA SER A 2 -29.57 7.52 25.48
C SER A 2 -28.45 6.51 25.70
N VAL A 3 -28.06 5.78 24.65
CA VAL A 3 -26.88 4.91 24.70
C VAL A 3 -25.65 5.83 24.66
N GLN A 4 -24.94 5.89 25.78
CA GLN A 4 -23.67 6.60 25.92
C GLN A 4 -22.62 5.95 25.01
N ARG A 5 -22.09 6.74 24.08
CA ARG A 5 -20.92 6.43 23.26
C ARG A 5 -19.68 6.37 24.16
N THR A 6 -19.09 5.19 24.31
CA THR A 6 -17.73 5.05 24.83
C THR A 6 -16.77 5.44 23.71
N ARG A 7 -16.39 6.71 23.71
CA ARG A 7 -15.41 7.32 22.80
C ARG A 7 -14.00 6.98 23.30
N SER A 8 -13.44 5.85 22.88
CA SER A 8 -12.00 5.52 22.80
C SER A 8 -11.84 4.00 22.62
N GLU A 9 -12.11 3.49 21.43
CA GLU A 9 -11.65 2.17 21.01
C GLU A 9 -11.03 2.37 19.63
N ALA A 10 -9.84 1.81 19.41
CA ALA A 10 -9.14 1.88 18.14
C ALA A 10 -10.08 1.51 16.99
N LEU A 11 -9.98 2.22 15.85
CA LEU A 11 -10.80 1.95 14.67
C LEU A 11 -10.84 0.45 14.38
N ALA A 12 -12.03 -0.10 14.21
CA ALA A 12 -12.18 -1.50 13.85
C ALA A 12 -11.56 -1.71 12.46
N GLU A 13 -10.92 -2.85 12.24
CA GLU A 13 -10.26 -3.17 10.97
C GLU A 13 -11.21 -3.02 9.77
N SER A 14 -12.49 -3.40 9.94
CA SER A 14 -13.54 -3.21 8.92
C SER A 14 -13.81 -1.73 8.57
N GLU A 15 -13.68 -0.82 9.53
CA GLU A 15 -13.85 0.62 9.32
C GLU A 15 -12.64 1.18 8.55
N VAL A 16 -11.43 0.74 8.88
CA VAL A 16 -10.21 1.09 8.13
C VAL A 16 -10.32 0.64 6.67
N PHE A 17 -10.77 -0.60 6.42
CA PHE A 17 -11.01 -1.09 5.06
C PHE A 17 -12.07 -0.28 4.31
N HIS A 18 -13.14 0.14 5.00
CA HIS A 18 -14.14 0.99 4.39
C HIS A 18 -13.53 2.34 3.98
N ILE A 19 -12.75 2.98 4.87
CA ILE A 19 -12.07 4.24 4.61
C ILE A 19 -11.10 4.13 3.42
N LEU A 20 -10.23 3.13 3.44
CA LEU A 20 -9.18 2.91 2.43
C LEU A 20 -9.71 2.36 1.09
N GLY A 21 -10.94 1.83 1.06
CA GLY A 21 -11.57 1.33 -0.16
C GLY A 21 -11.92 2.42 -1.17
N ASN A 22 -11.88 3.71 -0.79
CA ASN A 22 -12.06 4.82 -1.71
C ASN A 22 -10.71 5.45 -2.07
N ASP A 23 -10.37 5.45 -3.37
CA ASP A 23 -9.08 5.94 -3.86
C ASP A 23 -8.78 7.39 -3.44
N ARG A 24 -9.80 8.26 -3.38
CA ARG A 24 -9.64 9.65 -2.95
C ARG A 24 -9.39 9.76 -1.45
N ARG A 25 -10.07 8.98 -0.60
CA ARG A 25 -9.78 8.95 0.85
C ARG A 25 -8.37 8.44 1.13
N ARG A 26 -7.96 7.38 0.44
CA ARG A 26 -6.59 6.85 0.51
C ARG A 26 -5.57 7.91 0.09
N ALA A 27 -5.83 8.64 -0.99
CA ALA A 27 -4.96 9.71 -1.46
C ALA A 27 -4.81 10.84 -0.42
N ILE A 28 -5.91 11.28 0.22
CA ILE A 28 -5.86 12.29 1.29
C ILE A 28 -4.94 11.85 2.43
N VAL A 29 -5.10 10.62 2.93
CA VAL A 29 -4.28 10.09 4.03
C VAL A 29 -2.81 10.01 3.62
N GLN A 30 -2.51 9.55 2.40
CA GLN A 30 -1.13 9.49 1.89
C GLN A 30 -0.50 10.89 1.72
N LEU A 31 -1.26 11.88 1.27
CA LEU A 31 -0.81 13.26 1.16
C LEU A 31 -0.48 13.85 2.53
N LEU A 32 -1.36 13.64 3.50
CA LEU A 32 -1.18 14.09 4.87
C LEU A 32 -0.01 13.38 5.58
N ALA A 33 0.27 12.12 5.21
CA ALA A 33 1.41 11.38 5.75
C ALA A 33 2.75 11.94 5.22
N ARG A 34 2.75 12.49 3.99
CA ARG A 34 3.92 13.13 3.38
C ARG A 34 4.14 14.56 3.87
N GLN A 35 3.07 15.28 4.14
CA GLN A 35 3.10 16.68 4.56
C GLN A 35 2.72 16.78 6.04
N SER A 36 3.73 16.97 6.90
CA SER A 36 3.48 17.11 8.33
C SER A 36 2.81 18.45 8.64
N GLY A 37 1.67 18.40 9.34
CA GLY A 37 0.97 19.58 9.85
C GLY A 37 -0.36 19.86 9.16
N HIS A 38 -0.66 21.14 8.96
CA HIS A 38 -1.90 21.59 8.33
C HIS A 38 -1.71 21.65 6.81
N VAL A 39 -2.63 21.05 6.07
CA VAL A 39 -2.62 21.06 4.61
C VAL A 39 -3.90 21.72 4.09
N ASP A 40 -3.77 22.61 3.11
CA ASP A 40 -4.90 23.26 2.48
C ASP A 40 -5.71 22.28 1.61
N VAL A 41 -7.03 22.32 1.72
CA VAL A 41 -7.92 21.47 0.92
C VAL A 41 -7.78 21.75 -0.58
N SER A 42 -7.42 22.98 -0.98
CA SER A 42 -7.11 23.31 -2.37
C SER A 42 -5.89 22.57 -2.90
N ASP A 43 -4.87 22.38 -2.07
CA ASP A 43 -3.63 21.72 -2.47
C ASP A 43 -3.87 20.22 -2.58
N VAL A 44 -4.60 19.65 -1.63
CA VAL A 44 -5.06 18.25 -1.68
C VAL A 44 -5.89 18.00 -2.94
N ALA A 45 -6.85 18.89 -3.25
CA ALA A 45 -7.67 18.77 -4.45
C ALA A 45 -6.83 18.86 -5.73
N THR A 46 -5.82 19.73 -5.74
CA THR A 46 -4.90 19.89 -6.88
C THR A 46 -4.08 18.64 -7.11
N GLU A 47 -3.48 18.08 -6.06
CA GLU A 47 -2.65 16.87 -6.17
C GLU A 47 -3.49 15.65 -6.59
N ILE A 48 -4.68 15.48 -5.99
CA ILE A 48 -5.60 14.40 -6.37
C ILE A 48 -6.06 14.56 -7.81
N ALA A 49 -6.45 15.77 -8.23
CA ALA A 49 -6.85 16.03 -9.60
C ALA A 49 -5.69 15.84 -10.59
N ALA A 50 -4.45 16.16 -10.20
CA ALA A 50 -3.26 15.89 -11.00
C ALA A 50 -2.99 14.40 -11.14
N THR A 51 -3.20 13.62 -10.07
CA THR A 51 -3.05 12.16 -10.07
C THR A 51 -4.14 11.48 -10.92
N GLU A 52 -5.37 12.00 -10.89
CA GLU A 52 -6.50 11.48 -11.68
C GLU A 52 -6.52 11.98 -13.14
N SER A 53 -5.70 12.98 -13.49
CA SER A 53 -5.73 13.57 -14.83
C SER A 53 -4.73 12.92 -15.78
N ASP A 54 -5.21 12.52 -16.96
CA ASP A 54 -4.37 12.06 -18.07
C ASP A 54 -3.70 13.22 -18.85
N THR A 55 -3.96 14.47 -18.47
CA THR A 55 -3.55 15.66 -19.23
C THR A 55 -2.85 16.69 -18.34
N THR A 56 -1.79 17.31 -18.87
CA THR A 56 -1.11 18.43 -18.21
C THR A 56 -1.20 19.68 -19.09
N PRO A 57 -1.80 20.81 -18.63
CA PRO A 57 -2.29 21.08 -17.26
C PRO A 57 -3.64 20.43 -16.94
N VAL A 58 -3.90 20.26 -15.64
CA VAL A 58 -5.14 19.66 -15.12
C VAL A 58 -6.37 20.46 -15.56
N PRO A 59 -7.40 19.81 -16.12
CA PRO A 59 -8.65 20.48 -16.48
C PRO A 59 -9.36 21.09 -15.26
N ASN A 60 -9.78 22.36 -15.37
CA ASN A 60 -10.43 23.08 -14.27
C ASN A 60 -11.76 22.42 -13.80
N ASN A 61 -12.48 21.76 -14.72
CA ASN A 61 -13.68 21.00 -14.37
C ASN A 61 -13.37 19.79 -13.48
N LEU A 62 -12.25 19.10 -13.73
CA LEU A 62 -11.81 17.98 -12.91
C LEU A 62 -11.43 18.46 -11.51
N TYR A 63 -10.59 19.50 -11.41
CA TYR A 63 -10.22 20.12 -10.14
C TYR A 63 -11.45 20.50 -9.31
N LYS A 64 -12.41 21.23 -9.91
CA LYS A 64 -13.64 21.63 -9.21
C LYS A 64 -14.47 20.43 -8.74
N SER A 65 -14.57 19.40 -9.57
CA SER A 65 -15.28 18.16 -9.22
C SER A 65 -14.64 17.47 -8.02
N VAL A 66 -13.31 17.33 -8.02
CA VAL A 66 -12.54 16.76 -6.90
C VAL A 66 -12.73 17.60 -5.64
N TYR A 67 -12.54 18.92 -5.73
CA TYR A 67 -12.65 19.84 -4.59
C TYR A 67 -14.04 19.76 -3.92
N VAL A 68 -15.11 19.77 -4.71
CA VAL A 68 -16.48 19.65 -4.20
C VAL A 68 -16.71 18.27 -3.56
N SER A 69 -16.25 17.19 -4.19
CA SER A 69 -16.33 15.83 -3.67
C SER A 69 -15.60 15.67 -2.33
N LEU A 70 -14.43 16.29 -2.19
CA LEU A 70 -13.66 16.29 -0.94
C LEU A 70 -14.48 16.91 0.19
N GLN A 71 -14.99 18.11 -0.02
CA GLN A 71 -15.74 18.82 1.02
C GLN A 71 -17.08 18.19 1.38
N GLN A 72 -17.79 17.62 0.40
CA GLN A 72 -19.14 17.10 0.63
C GLN A 72 -19.16 15.69 1.19
N THR A 73 -18.18 14.87 0.84
CA THR A 73 -18.23 13.42 1.12
C THR A 73 -17.01 12.94 1.88
N HIS A 74 -15.80 13.24 1.39
CA HIS A 74 -14.61 12.56 1.89
C HIS A 74 -14.10 13.14 3.22
N LEU A 75 -14.02 14.47 3.34
CA LEU A 75 -13.53 15.12 4.55
C LEU A 75 -14.48 14.91 5.75
N PRO A 76 -15.82 15.09 5.62
CA PRO A 76 -16.72 14.82 6.74
C PRO A 76 -16.64 13.39 7.24
N GLN A 77 -16.52 12.41 6.31
CA GLN A 77 -16.45 11.01 6.70
C GLN A 77 -15.13 10.65 7.39
N LEU A 78 -13.99 11.18 6.91
CA LEU A 78 -12.70 10.99 7.57
C LEU A 78 -12.64 11.66 8.95
N GLU A 79 -13.36 12.77 9.13
CA GLU A 79 -13.52 13.45 10.42
C GLU A 79 -14.42 12.65 11.37
N GLU A 80 -15.53 12.08 10.89
CA GLU A 80 -16.40 11.20 11.68
C GLU A 80 -15.64 9.99 12.25
N ASP A 81 -14.73 9.44 11.45
CA ASP A 81 -13.84 8.33 11.83
C ASP A 81 -12.61 8.79 12.65
N ALA A 82 -12.51 10.09 12.97
CA ALA A 82 -11.40 10.73 13.67
C ALA A 82 -10.00 10.43 13.08
N VAL A 83 -9.95 10.21 11.77
CA VAL A 83 -8.71 10.02 10.99
C VAL A 83 -8.06 11.36 10.70
N ILE A 84 -8.87 12.39 10.44
CA ILE A 84 -8.43 13.76 10.25
C ILE A 84 -9.25 14.70 11.14
N GLU A 85 -8.74 15.90 11.35
CA GLU A 85 -9.53 17.03 11.83
C GLU A 85 -9.62 18.05 10.69
N TYR A 86 -10.84 18.48 10.35
CA TYR A 86 -11.09 19.38 9.23
C TYR A 86 -11.58 20.75 9.74
N ASP A 87 -10.78 21.78 9.49
CA ASP A 87 -11.20 23.16 9.74
C ASP A 87 -11.94 23.71 8.51
N SER A 88 -13.26 23.80 8.63
CA SER A 88 -14.12 24.30 7.56
C SER A 88 -14.02 25.81 7.30
N ASP A 89 -13.55 26.58 8.29
CA ASP A 89 -13.37 28.03 8.20
C ASP A 89 -12.03 28.35 7.54
N ALA A 90 -10.95 27.69 8.00
CA ALA A 90 -9.62 27.82 7.43
C ALA A 90 -9.42 27.02 6.14
N LYS A 91 -10.31 26.06 5.82
CA LYS A 91 -10.18 25.10 4.71
C LYS A 91 -8.89 24.28 4.78
N THR A 92 -8.50 23.90 5.99
CA THR A 92 -7.31 23.08 6.25
C THR A 92 -7.67 21.75 6.87
N ILE A 93 -6.82 20.76 6.67
CA ILE A 93 -6.92 19.43 7.27
C ILE A 93 -5.65 19.13 8.06
N GLN A 94 -5.81 18.42 9.18
CA GLN A 94 -4.70 17.97 10.03
C GLN A 94 -4.90 16.52 10.49
N PRO A 95 -3.81 15.80 10.86
CA PRO A 95 -3.91 14.43 11.35
C PRO A 95 -4.76 14.34 12.63
N GLY A 96 -5.72 13.41 12.64
CA GLY A 96 -6.52 13.10 13.82
C GLY A 96 -5.90 12.00 14.69
N PRO A 97 -6.53 11.64 15.81
CA PRO A 97 -6.01 10.63 16.74
C PRO A 97 -5.90 9.22 16.13
N ASN A 98 -6.74 8.89 15.14
CA ASN A 98 -6.70 7.58 14.48
C ASN A 98 -5.82 7.56 13.21
N PHE A 99 -5.16 8.68 12.88
CA PHE A 99 -4.40 8.83 11.64
C PHE A 99 -3.28 7.78 11.51
N GLU A 100 -2.44 7.65 12.54
CA GLU A 100 -1.30 6.71 12.56
C GLU A 100 -1.73 5.26 12.38
N THR A 101 -2.87 4.88 12.98
CA THR A 101 -3.45 3.54 12.80
C THR A 101 -3.77 3.29 11.34
N VAL A 102 -4.44 4.24 10.66
CA VAL A 102 -4.84 4.08 9.24
C VAL A 102 -3.63 4.08 8.31
N VAL A 103 -2.62 4.94 8.56
CA VAL A 103 -1.38 4.96 7.78
C VAL A 103 -0.65 3.62 7.85
N GLY A 104 -0.59 2.99 9.03
CA GLY A 104 0.01 1.67 9.18
C GLY A 104 -0.62 0.58 8.31
N TYR A 105 -1.94 0.64 8.04
CA TYR A 105 -2.61 -0.29 7.14
C TYR A 105 -2.33 -0.01 5.65
N ILE A 106 -2.10 1.25 5.27
CA ILE A 106 -1.72 1.63 3.90
C ILE A 106 -0.32 1.08 3.60
N ASP A 107 0.67 1.38 4.45
CA ASP A 107 2.07 0.97 4.24
C ASP A 107 2.24 -0.56 4.34
N GLY A 108 1.41 -1.24 5.15
CA GLY A 108 1.40 -2.70 5.24
C GLY A 108 1.00 -3.42 3.95
N HIS A 109 0.21 -2.79 3.07
CA HIS A 109 -0.30 -3.43 1.84
C HIS A 109 0.51 -3.14 0.57
N ASP A 110 1.38 -2.12 0.57
CA ASP A 110 2.30 -1.89 -0.56
C ASP A 110 3.49 -2.88 -0.57
N GLY A 111 3.78 -3.52 0.57
CA GLY A 111 4.83 -4.54 0.68
C GLY A 111 4.51 -5.89 0.03
N ASP A 112 3.23 -6.29 0.00
CA ASP A 112 2.85 -7.66 -0.36
C ASP A 112 2.94 -7.91 -1.88
N ARG A 113 2.52 -6.92 -2.69
CA ARG A 113 2.55 -7.04 -4.16
C ARG A 113 3.97 -7.05 -4.74
N SER A 114 4.91 -6.35 -4.09
CA SER A 114 6.33 -6.36 -4.50
C SER A 114 7.00 -7.69 -4.14
N THR A 115 6.61 -8.28 -3.02
CA THR A 115 7.17 -9.53 -2.50
C THR A 115 6.75 -10.71 -3.37
N VAL A 116 5.46 -10.82 -3.73
CA VAL A 116 4.96 -11.85 -4.65
C VAL A 116 5.62 -11.78 -6.03
N LEU A 117 5.85 -10.57 -6.55
CA LEU A 117 6.53 -10.36 -7.83
C LEU A 117 8.02 -10.72 -7.77
N GLN A 118 8.72 -10.36 -6.68
CA GLN A 118 10.11 -10.74 -6.45
C GLN A 118 10.28 -12.26 -6.36
N PHE A 119 9.33 -12.97 -5.75
CA PHE A 119 9.33 -14.42 -5.71
C PHE A 119 9.16 -15.06 -7.08
N HIS A 120 8.22 -14.57 -7.89
CA HIS A 120 8.03 -15.06 -9.25
C HIS A 120 9.29 -14.85 -10.10
N LEU A 121 9.94 -13.68 -10.00
CA LEU A 121 11.18 -13.39 -10.69
C LEU A 121 12.34 -14.26 -10.21
N ALA A 122 12.49 -14.46 -8.90
CA ALA A 122 13.51 -15.35 -8.33
C ALA A 122 13.32 -16.80 -8.79
N ALA A 123 12.07 -17.28 -8.84
CA ALA A 123 11.76 -18.61 -9.37
C ALA A 123 12.12 -18.75 -10.86
N CYS A 124 11.84 -17.71 -11.67
CA CYS A 124 12.25 -17.67 -13.07
C CYS A 124 13.78 -17.70 -13.23
N PHE A 125 14.52 -16.89 -12.48
CA PHE A 125 16.00 -16.87 -12.52
C PHE A 125 16.61 -18.19 -12.07
N LEU A 126 16.04 -18.83 -11.04
CA LEU A 126 16.49 -20.14 -10.55
C LEU A 126 16.27 -21.23 -11.61
N GLY A 127 15.09 -21.25 -12.23
CA GLY A 127 14.79 -22.18 -13.33
C GLY A 127 15.70 -21.95 -14.55
N LEU A 128 15.94 -20.70 -14.93
CA LEU A 128 16.80 -20.36 -16.06
C LEU A 128 18.28 -20.67 -15.79
N GLY A 129 18.75 -20.45 -14.56
CA GLY A 129 20.10 -20.82 -14.12
C GLY A 129 20.33 -22.33 -14.14
N LEU A 130 19.35 -23.12 -13.69
CA LEU A 130 19.38 -24.58 -13.78
C LEU A 130 19.49 -25.08 -15.22
N ILE A 131 18.69 -24.52 -16.13
CA ILE A 131 18.72 -24.87 -17.57
C ILE A 131 20.06 -24.47 -18.20
N ALA A 132 20.57 -23.27 -17.90
CA ALA A 132 21.85 -22.79 -18.41
C ALA A 132 23.03 -23.64 -17.91
N LEU A 133 22.98 -24.08 -16.64
CA LEU A 133 24.02 -24.93 -16.06
C LEU A 133 24.00 -26.35 -16.63
N ALA A 134 22.81 -26.89 -16.90
CA ALA A 134 22.65 -28.18 -17.56
C ALA A 134 23.15 -28.17 -19.02
N GLY A 135 23.07 -27.03 -19.70
CA GLY A 135 23.51 -26.87 -21.09
C GLY A 135 25.01 -26.62 -21.30
N LEU A 136 25.80 -26.46 -20.23
CA LEU A 136 27.19 -26.00 -20.32
C LEU A 136 28.24 -27.12 -20.47
N ASP A 137 27.83 -28.40 -20.47
CA ASP A 137 28.70 -29.57 -20.76
C ASP A 137 30.09 -29.50 -20.08
N LEU A 138 30.11 -29.02 -18.83
CA LEU A 138 31.35 -28.74 -18.11
C LEU A 138 31.97 -30.05 -17.58
N PRO A 139 33.26 -30.31 -17.83
CA PRO A 139 33.91 -31.59 -17.51
C PRO A 139 33.96 -31.92 -16.00
N VAL A 140 33.69 -30.94 -15.13
CA VAL A 140 33.62 -31.08 -13.67
C VAL A 140 32.39 -31.90 -13.22
N PHE A 141 31.32 -31.99 -14.02
CA PHE A 141 30.06 -32.67 -13.64
C PHE A 141 30.01 -34.17 -13.96
N SER A 142 31.04 -34.72 -14.59
CA SER A 142 31.07 -36.14 -14.99
C SER A 142 31.21 -37.14 -13.82
N SER A 143 31.48 -36.67 -12.61
CA SER A 143 31.79 -37.52 -11.44
C SER A 143 30.74 -37.53 -10.34
N VAL A 144 29.69 -36.69 -10.43
CA VAL A 144 28.67 -36.59 -9.38
C VAL A 144 27.32 -36.89 -9.98
N ASP A 145 26.59 -37.82 -9.35
CA ASP A 145 25.26 -38.26 -9.79
C ASP A 145 24.33 -37.04 -9.94
N PRO A 146 23.72 -36.82 -11.11
CA PRO A 146 22.77 -35.73 -11.34
C PRO A 146 21.61 -35.68 -10.33
N VAL A 147 21.26 -36.82 -9.72
CA VAL A 147 20.23 -36.91 -8.68
C VAL A 147 20.66 -36.21 -7.39
N LEU A 148 21.95 -36.23 -7.04
CA LEU A 148 22.46 -35.57 -5.84
C LEU A 148 22.35 -34.05 -5.93
N TRP A 149 22.60 -33.49 -7.12
CA TRP A 149 22.49 -32.05 -7.37
C TRP A 149 21.04 -31.56 -7.33
N SER A 150 20.10 -32.32 -7.92
CA SER A 150 18.69 -31.96 -7.86
C SER A 150 18.15 -32.01 -6.44
N VAL A 151 18.53 -33.01 -5.64
CA VAL A 151 18.16 -33.12 -4.22
C VAL A 151 18.74 -31.96 -3.40
N LEU A 152 20.00 -31.57 -3.60
CA LEU A 152 20.62 -30.45 -2.89
C LEU A 152 19.94 -29.11 -3.17
N ILE A 153 19.61 -28.86 -4.43
CA ILE A 153 18.93 -27.63 -4.84
C ILE A 153 17.49 -27.62 -4.31
N LEU A 154 16.77 -28.74 -4.40
CA LEU A 154 15.43 -28.87 -3.81
C LEU A 154 15.45 -28.69 -2.29
N LEU A 155 16.48 -29.18 -1.60
CA LEU A 155 16.64 -29.03 -0.16
C LEU A 155 16.94 -27.57 0.21
N ALA A 156 17.81 -26.88 -0.54
CA ALA A 156 18.07 -25.44 -0.33
C ALA A 156 16.81 -24.59 -0.53
N VAL A 157 16.01 -24.90 -1.56
CA VAL A 157 14.72 -24.25 -1.82
C VAL A 157 13.71 -24.56 -0.71
N ALA A 158 13.62 -25.81 -0.27
CA ALA A 158 12.72 -26.22 0.81
C ALA A 158 13.08 -25.55 2.13
N VAL A 159 14.37 -25.48 2.50
CA VAL A 159 14.83 -24.79 3.70
C VAL A 159 14.54 -23.28 3.61
N SER A 160 14.80 -22.64 2.46
CA SER A 160 14.46 -21.23 2.24
C SER A 160 12.96 -20.95 2.36
N SER A 161 12.13 -21.86 1.86
CA SER A 161 10.67 -21.79 1.98
C SER A 161 10.21 -21.97 3.44
N LEU A 162 10.79 -22.93 4.16
CA LEU A 162 10.45 -23.20 5.56
C LEU A 162 10.86 -22.05 6.49
N TYR A 163 12.04 -21.46 6.28
CA TYR A 163 12.50 -20.31 7.06
C TYR A 163 11.56 -19.11 6.94
N ARG A 164 10.90 -18.92 5.79
CA ARG A 164 9.95 -17.83 5.54
C ARG A 164 8.52 -18.10 6.02
N LEU A 165 8.19 -19.37 6.33
CA LEU A 165 6.91 -19.72 6.93
C LEU A 165 6.93 -19.45 8.45
N PHE A 166 8.11 -19.59 9.06
CA PHE A 166 8.29 -19.49 10.51
C PHE A 166 8.82 -18.13 10.99
N TYR A 167 9.27 -17.26 10.09
CA TYR A 167 9.80 -15.93 10.40
C TYR A 167 9.37 -14.92 9.34
#